data_AF-A0A3M2LPG5-F1
#
_entry.id   AF-A0A3M2LPG5-F1
#
_cell.length_a   1.000
_cell.length_b   1.000
_cell.length_c   1.000
_cell.angle_alpha   90.00
_cell.angle_beta   90.00
_cell.angle_gamma   90.00
#
_symmetry.space_group_name_H-M   'P 1'
#
loop_
_entity.id
_entity.type
_entity.pdbx_description
1 polymer ?
#
loop_
_entity_poly.entity_id
_entity_poly.type
_entity_poly.pdbx_seq_one_letter_code
_entity_poly.pdbx_strand_id
1 'polypeptide(L)'
;MANLGRVLRLRRAPHRARHPRHAHRLRPLGLDAGPRPLHHRHPARRHRHHPRRPRPPHRPRRHRRGPQGPQGRTAAGCRGRGAEPRTRASPRDHPAATSRVSEACPDSLAGLRDRALLLVGFGMAARRHELSGLRAADVTRHPEGLQVRTRFGKKGGRTVTINPGRHELTDPLRAWAEWRTAVPGNPTDPALQRVDRWGCLRGGMTDHAVNERVTVCAERADLEGLTGHSLRAGLATVSRRAGKPLEVIADQGGWTRNSAALMGYIRSVDQWVDNATADIGL
;
A
#
# COMPACT_ATOMS: atom_id res chain seq x y z
N MET A 1 68.12 38.42 17.30
CA MET A 1 67.06 38.42 16.27
C MET A 1 65.77 37.94 16.94
N ALA A 2 65.00 38.83 17.57
CA ALA A 2 63.80 39.50 17.02
C ALA A 2 62.73 38.48 16.57
N ASN A 3 61.48 38.44 17.03
CA ASN A 3 60.59 39.41 17.68
C ASN A 3 59.50 38.63 18.45
N LEU A 4 59.35 38.77 19.77
CA LEU A 4 58.32 39.57 20.47
C LEU A 4 56.88 39.49 19.94
N GLY A 5 55.97 39.00 20.79
CA GLY A 5 54.52 39.01 20.57
C GLY A 5 53.70 38.39 21.72
N ARG A 6 53.93 38.85 22.95
CA ARG A 6 53.09 38.62 24.15
C ARG A 6 51.82 39.50 23.99
N VAL A 7 50.61 39.12 24.43
CA VAL A 7 49.95 39.63 25.66
C VAL A 7 48.46 39.19 25.75
N LEU A 8 48.11 38.69 26.94
CA LEU A 8 46.83 38.68 27.72
C LEU A 8 45.46 38.49 27.02
N ARG A 9 44.70 37.40 27.30
CA ARG A 9 43.75 37.21 28.44
C ARG A 9 42.81 38.39 28.72
N LEU A 10 41.50 38.16 28.58
CA LEU A 10 40.49 38.61 29.56
C LEU A 10 39.24 37.72 29.52
N ARG A 11 38.90 37.19 30.71
CA ARG A 11 37.68 36.44 31.05
C ARG A 11 36.47 37.38 31.07
N ARG A 12 35.27 36.88 30.74
CA ARG A 12 34.02 37.30 31.40
C ARG A 12 33.02 36.14 31.46
N ALA A 13 32.56 35.89 32.69
CA ALA A 13 31.58 34.89 33.09
C ALA A 13 30.14 35.50 33.07
N PRO A 14 29.08 34.74 33.40
CA PRO A 14 27.72 34.94 32.88
C PRO A 14 26.86 35.90 33.71
N HIS A 15 25.88 36.54 33.07
CA HIS A 15 24.87 37.35 33.74
C HIS A 15 23.58 36.54 33.99
N ARG A 16 23.22 36.37 35.27
CA ARG A 16 21.88 36.03 35.75
C ARG A 16 21.02 37.31 35.81
N ALA A 17 19.73 37.20 35.47
CA ALA A 17 18.60 37.94 36.06
C ALA A 17 17.29 37.36 35.47
N ARG A 18 16.45 36.64 36.23
CA ARG A 18 15.37 37.06 37.15
C ARG A 18 13.97 36.98 36.50
N HIS A 19 13.15 36.11 37.09
CA HIS A 19 11.70 36.01 36.95
C HIS A 19 10.97 37.33 37.20
N PRO A 20 9.72 37.42 36.74
CA PRO A 20 8.63 37.64 37.69
C PRO A 20 7.53 36.58 37.60
N ARG A 21 6.94 36.33 38.78
CA ARG A 21 5.77 35.51 39.06
C ARG A 21 4.51 36.30 38.69
N HIS A 22 3.53 35.65 38.07
CA HIS A 22 2.12 35.98 38.30
C HIS A 22 1.29 34.70 38.32
N ALA A 23 0.72 34.44 39.50
CA ALA A 23 -0.26 33.41 39.77
C ALA A 23 -1.69 34.00 39.71
N HIS A 24 -2.66 33.08 39.72
CA HIS A 24 -4.12 33.26 39.88
C HIS A 24 -4.96 33.41 38.60
N ARG A 25 -5.60 32.32 38.16
CA ARG A 25 -6.95 31.93 38.62
C ARG A 25 -7.40 30.65 37.89
N LEU A 26 -7.51 29.56 38.64
CA LEU A 26 -8.39 28.45 38.29
C LEU A 26 -9.82 28.85 38.67
N ARG A 27 -10.77 28.72 37.73
CA ARG A 27 -12.20 28.60 38.02
C ARG A 27 -12.75 27.41 37.22
N PRO A 28 -13.41 26.45 37.87
CA PRO A 28 -13.99 25.29 37.21
C PRO A 28 -15.35 25.66 36.60
N LEU A 29 -15.57 25.30 35.33
CA LEU A 29 -16.89 25.07 34.75
C LEU A 29 -17.06 23.55 34.80
N GLY A 30 -17.91 22.99 35.64
CA GLY A 30 -19.35 23.15 35.57
C GLY A 30 -19.91 21.87 34.94
N LEU A 31 -19.95 20.80 35.74
CA LEU A 31 -20.68 19.57 35.44
C LEU A 31 -22.17 19.90 35.53
N ASP A 32 -22.83 20.03 34.38
CA ASP A 32 -24.29 20.05 34.31
C ASP A 32 -24.78 18.79 33.61
N ALA A 33 -25.15 17.82 34.44
CA ALA A 33 -25.90 16.64 34.07
C ALA A 33 -27.39 17.00 34.13
N GLY A 34 -27.98 17.36 32.98
CA GLY A 34 -29.42 17.51 32.79
C GLY A 34 -30.06 16.25 32.16
N PRO A 35 -31.32 15.92 32.51
CA PRO A 35 -31.87 14.58 32.38
C PRO A 35 -32.37 14.27 30.97
N ARG A 36 -32.17 13.02 30.52
CA ARG A 36 -32.86 12.47 29.33
C ARG A 36 -34.12 11.73 29.76
N PRO A 37 -35.30 12.03 29.19
CA PRO A 37 -36.54 11.39 29.56
C PRO A 37 -36.66 9.96 29.03
N LEU A 38 -37.45 9.20 29.79
CA LEU A 38 -37.77 7.80 29.62
C LEU A 38 -38.72 7.52 28.44
N HIS A 39 -38.70 6.25 28.04
CA HIS A 39 -39.76 5.48 27.38
C HIS A 39 -40.11 5.81 25.92
N HIS A 40 -39.73 4.90 25.02
CA HIS A 40 -40.75 4.20 24.25
C HIS A 40 -40.42 2.70 24.13
N ARG A 41 -41.34 1.90 24.68
CA ARG A 41 -41.44 0.45 24.48
C ARG A 41 -42.11 0.17 23.13
N HIS A 42 -41.63 -0.92 22.52
CA HIS A 42 -42.32 -1.85 21.60
C HIS A 42 -42.64 -1.44 20.14
N PRO A 43 -42.81 -2.41 19.22
CA PRO A 43 -42.74 -3.88 19.37
C PRO A 43 -41.78 -4.59 18.40
N ALA A 44 -41.62 -5.89 18.69
CA ALA A 44 -40.88 -6.90 17.95
C ALA A 44 -41.11 -6.87 16.42
N ARG A 45 -40.01 -7.02 15.67
CA ARG A 45 -40.03 -7.49 14.28
C ARG A 45 -40.69 -8.86 14.23
N ARG A 46 -41.96 -8.90 13.79
CA ARG A 46 -42.59 -10.14 13.35
C ARG A 46 -41.81 -10.66 12.14
N HIS A 47 -41.10 -11.78 12.33
CA HIS A 47 -40.63 -12.62 11.25
C HIS A 47 -41.86 -13.10 10.46
N ARG A 48 -42.10 -12.48 9.28
CA ARG A 48 -43.00 -13.08 8.30
C ARG A 48 -42.27 -14.28 7.70
N HIS A 49 -42.58 -15.46 8.23
CA HIS A 49 -42.38 -16.72 7.54
C HIS A 49 -43.14 -16.67 6.22
N HIS A 50 -42.41 -16.60 5.10
CA HIS A 50 -42.98 -16.94 3.80
C HIS A 50 -43.25 -18.45 3.77
N PRO A 51 -44.49 -18.89 3.52
CA PRO A 51 -44.77 -20.31 3.33
C PRO A 51 -44.05 -20.81 2.07
N ARG A 52 -43.30 -21.90 2.25
CA ARG A 52 -42.60 -22.62 1.19
C ARG A 52 -43.62 -23.07 0.13
N ARG A 53 -43.44 -22.62 -1.11
CA ARG A 53 -44.19 -23.16 -2.25
C ARG A 53 -43.82 -24.64 -2.48
N PRO A 54 -44.79 -25.52 -2.76
CA PRO A 54 -44.53 -26.94 -2.98
C PRO A 54 -43.73 -27.18 -4.27
N ARG A 55 -42.85 -28.17 -4.22
CA ARG A 55 -42.02 -28.63 -5.35
C ARG A 55 -42.90 -29.31 -6.40
N PRO A 56 -42.74 -29.02 -7.71
CA PRO A 56 -43.45 -29.75 -8.76
C PRO A 56 -42.83 -31.15 -8.98
N PRO A 57 -43.63 -32.14 -9.44
CA PRO A 57 -43.20 -33.52 -9.57
C PRO A 57 -42.22 -33.76 -10.73
N HIS A 58 -41.35 -34.76 -10.52
CA HIS A 58 -40.35 -35.24 -11.46
C HIS A 58 -40.97 -35.72 -12.78
N ARG A 59 -40.46 -35.23 -13.91
CA ARG A 59 -40.72 -35.78 -15.25
C ARG A 59 -39.52 -36.62 -15.73
N PRO A 60 -39.75 -37.75 -16.43
CA PRO A 60 -38.71 -38.70 -16.77
C PRO A 60 -37.76 -38.21 -17.88
N ARG A 61 -36.52 -38.70 -17.79
CA ARG A 61 -35.40 -38.46 -18.69
C ARG A 61 -35.75 -38.80 -20.15
N ARG A 62 -35.57 -37.82 -21.05
CA ARG A 62 -35.49 -38.07 -22.49
C ARG A 62 -34.05 -37.95 -22.94
N HIS A 63 -33.50 -39.05 -23.45
CA HIS A 63 -32.26 -39.10 -24.19
C HIS A 63 -32.35 -38.17 -25.42
N ARG A 64 -31.42 -37.22 -25.53
CA ARG A 64 -31.21 -36.47 -26.78
C ARG A 64 -29.80 -36.74 -27.29
N ARG A 65 -29.78 -37.26 -28.52
CA ARG A 65 -28.65 -37.48 -29.42
C ARG A 65 -27.78 -36.22 -29.52
N GLY A 66 -26.47 -36.43 -29.62
CA GLY A 66 -25.47 -35.37 -29.75
C GLY A 66 -25.56 -34.62 -31.08
N PRO A 67 -25.08 -33.36 -31.14
CA PRO A 67 -24.91 -32.65 -32.40
C PRO A 67 -23.49 -32.84 -32.94
N GLN A 68 -23.47 -33.14 -34.23
CA GLN A 68 -22.33 -33.17 -35.14
C GLN A 68 -21.73 -31.75 -35.27
N GLY A 69 -20.40 -31.67 -35.38
CA GLY A 69 -19.68 -30.41 -35.53
C GLY A 69 -19.96 -29.74 -36.89
N PRO A 70 -19.83 -28.40 -36.99
CA PRO A 70 -19.87 -27.73 -38.29
C PRO A 70 -18.44 -27.56 -38.84
N GLN A 71 -18.26 -28.07 -40.05
CA GLN A 71 -17.11 -27.82 -40.91
C GLN A 71 -17.20 -26.40 -41.51
N GLY A 72 -16.04 -25.72 -41.53
CA GLY A 72 -15.56 -24.88 -42.64
C GLY A 72 -16.41 -23.70 -43.10
N ARG A 73 -16.11 -22.50 -42.58
CA ARG A 73 -16.09 -21.27 -43.39
C ARG A 73 -14.85 -20.45 -43.04
N THR A 74 -13.90 -20.44 -43.96
CA THR A 74 -12.72 -19.60 -43.97
C THR A 74 -13.10 -18.14 -44.23
N ALA A 75 -12.80 -17.26 -43.28
CA ALA A 75 -12.75 -15.82 -43.49
C ALA A 75 -11.31 -15.36 -43.24
N ALA A 76 -10.75 -14.73 -44.26
CA ALA A 76 -9.39 -14.27 -44.34
C ALA A 76 -9.14 -13.06 -43.44
N GLY A 77 -7.87 -12.93 -43.01
CA GLY A 77 -7.20 -11.64 -42.88
C GLY A 77 -7.43 -10.89 -41.58
N CYS A 78 -6.54 -11.11 -40.61
CA CYS A 78 -5.89 -10.07 -39.80
C CYS A 78 -4.66 -10.71 -39.15
N ARG A 79 -3.52 -10.68 -39.86
CA ARG A 79 -2.21 -11.02 -39.27
C ARG A 79 -1.85 -9.91 -38.29
N GLY A 80 -2.26 -10.07 -37.03
CA GLY A 80 -1.68 -9.32 -35.92
C GLY A 80 -0.19 -9.61 -35.91
N ARG A 81 0.62 -8.55 -36.03
CA ARG A 81 2.06 -8.61 -35.74
C ARG A 81 2.22 -9.30 -34.39
N GLY A 82 2.97 -10.39 -34.35
CA GLY A 82 3.22 -11.13 -33.12
C GLY A 82 3.71 -10.17 -32.05
N ALA A 83 2.91 -9.95 -31.01
CA ALA A 83 3.40 -9.33 -29.80
C ALA A 83 4.42 -10.30 -29.21
N GLU A 84 5.64 -9.82 -28.93
CA GLU A 84 6.61 -10.62 -28.22
C GLU A 84 6.02 -11.09 -26.88
N PRO A 85 6.37 -12.30 -26.39
CA PRO A 85 5.83 -12.81 -25.14
C PRO A 85 6.24 -11.91 -23.99
N ARG A 86 5.27 -11.22 -23.39
CA ARG A 86 5.50 -10.40 -22.20
C ARG A 86 6.00 -11.28 -21.05
N THR A 87 6.89 -10.74 -20.23
CA THR A 87 7.43 -11.50 -19.10
C THR A 87 6.39 -11.55 -17.97
N ARG A 88 5.90 -12.75 -17.63
CA ARG A 88 5.03 -12.92 -16.46
C ARG A 88 5.84 -12.64 -15.20
N ALA A 89 5.51 -11.58 -14.48
CA ALA A 89 6.16 -11.28 -13.21
C ALA A 89 5.77 -12.38 -12.20
N SER A 90 6.73 -13.24 -11.88
CA SER A 90 6.59 -14.19 -10.79
C SER A 90 6.73 -13.44 -9.45
N PRO A 91 6.17 -13.95 -8.34
CA PRO A 91 6.62 -13.58 -7.00
C PRO A 91 8.15 -13.49 -6.88
N ARG A 92 8.86 -14.27 -7.69
CA ARG A 92 10.31 -14.36 -7.76
C ARG A 92 11.05 -13.14 -8.34
N ASP A 93 10.38 -12.18 -8.98
CA ASP A 93 11.07 -11.10 -9.71
C ASP A 93 10.87 -9.71 -9.07
N HIS A 94 10.30 -9.64 -7.88
CA HIS A 94 9.78 -8.38 -7.34
C HIS A 94 10.78 -7.20 -7.23
N PRO A 95 12.07 -7.33 -6.85
CA PRO A 95 12.98 -6.18 -6.80
C PRO A 95 13.33 -5.65 -8.20
N ALA A 96 13.55 -6.57 -9.15
CA ALA A 96 13.79 -6.23 -10.55
C ALA A 96 12.53 -5.63 -11.19
N ALA A 97 11.35 -6.19 -10.86
CA ALA A 97 10.06 -5.66 -11.27
C ALA A 97 9.83 -4.26 -10.70
N THR A 98 10.10 -3.99 -9.42
CA THR A 98 9.96 -2.64 -8.84
C THR A 98 10.85 -1.61 -9.55
N SER A 99 12.09 -1.98 -9.89
CA SER A 99 13.00 -1.10 -10.63
C SER A 99 12.47 -0.82 -12.04
N ARG A 100 12.11 -1.86 -12.81
CA ARG A 100 11.56 -1.73 -14.17
C ARG A 100 10.27 -0.91 -14.20
N VAL A 101 9.37 -1.11 -13.25
CA VAL A 101 8.10 -0.38 -13.17
C VAL A 101 8.33 1.08 -12.78
N SER A 102 9.27 1.36 -11.88
CA SER A 102 9.61 2.74 -11.50
C SER A 102 10.26 3.52 -12.66
N GLU A 103 11.14 2.85 -13.40
CA GLU A 103 11.79 3.38 -14.61
C GLU A 103 10.78 3.63 -15.74
N ALA A 104 9.82 2.72 -15.93
CA ALA A 104 8.75 2.87 -16.93
C ALA A 104 7.68 3.93 -16.57
N CYS A 105 7.76 4.55 -15.39
CA CYS A 105 6.87 5.66 -15.04
C CYS A 105 7.30 6.93 -15.80
N PRO A 106 6.40 7.55 -16.59
CA PRO A 106 6.75 8.71 -17.41
C PRO A 106 7.07 9.94 -16.56
N ASP A 107 7.88 10.85 -17.07
CA ASP A 107 8.19 12.14 -16.43
C ASP A 107 7.04 13.14 -16.60
N SER A 108 5.91 12.81 -15.98
CA SER A 108 4.67 13.59 -15.97
C SER A 108 4.08 13.58 -14.57
N LEU A 109 3.13 14.47 -14.27
CA LEU A 109 2.46 14.49 -12.97
C LEU A 109 1.83 13.13 -12.62
N ALA A 110 1.26 12.44 -13.61
CA ALA A 110 0.69 11.10 -13.43
C ALA A 110 1.76 10.04 -13.15
N GLY A 111 2.94 10.16 -13.75
CA GLY A 111 4.04 9.23 -13.50
C GLY A 111 4.75 9.46 -12.17
N LEU A 112 4.88 10.72 -11.72
CA LEU A 112 5.34 11.03 -10.35
C LEU A 112 4.42 10.39 -9.30
N ARG A 113 3.09 10.52 -9.49
CA ARG A 113 2.09 9.84 -8.65
C ARG A 113 2.29 8.32 -8.68
N ASP A 114 2.39 7.74 -9.87
CA ASP A 114 2.49 6.29 -10.04
C ASP A 114 3.75 5.74 -9.37
N ARG A 115 4.90 6.41 -9.56
CA ARG A 115 6.17 6.06 -8.90
C ARG A 115 6.06 6.12 -7.37
N ALA A 116 5.49 7.20 -6.83
CA ALA A 116 5.25 7.33 -5.40
C ALA A 116 4.30 6.25 -4.87
N LEU A 117 3.20 5.98 -5.58
CA LEU A 117 2.23 4.93 -5.24
C LEU A 117 2.90 3.55 -5.16
N LEU A 118 3.70 3.21 -6.17
CA LEU A 118 4.37 1.91 -6.26
C LEU A 118 5.40 1.73 -5.16
N LEU A 119 6.32 2.69 -4.98
CA LEU A 119 7.44 2.56 -4.04
C LEU A 119 6.98 2.66 -2.58
N VAL A 120 6.11 3.62 -2.25
CA VAL A 120 5.53 3.72 -0.90
C VAL A 120 4.64 2.51 -0.63
N GLY A 121 3.80 2.13 -1.60
CA GLY A 121 2.89 1.00 -1.47
C GLY A 121 3.59 -0.33 -1.30
N PHE A 122 4.70 -0.55 -2.02
CA PHE A 122 5.57 -1.70 -1.83
C PHE A 122 6.23 -1.66 -0.45
N GLY A 123 6.85 -0.53 -0.07
CA GLY A 123 7.55 -0.36 1.20
C GLY A 123 6.67 -0.64 2.43
N MET A 124 5.38 -0.30 2.39
CA MET A 124 4.43 -0.57 3.47
C MET A 124 3.69 -1.91 3.38
N ALA A 125 3.96 -2.75 2.36
CA ALA A 125 3.15 -3.94 2.02
C ALA A 125 1.64 -3.64 1.95
N ALA A 126 1.30 -2.56 1.25
CA ALA A 126 -0.03 -1.96 1.32
C ALA A 126 -1.12 -2.87 0.74
N ARG A 127 -2.30 -2.79 1.33
CA ARG A 127 -3.55 -3.11 0.63
C ARG A 127 -4.00 -1.90 -0.18
N ARG A 128 -4.70 -2.12 -1.29
CA ARG A 128 -5.24 -1.03 -2.14
C ARG A 128 -6.05 0.02 -1.36
N HIS A 129 -6.86 -0.41 -0.39
CA HIS A 129 -7.66 0.50 0.45
C HIS A 129 -6.84 1.26 1.49
N GLU A 130 -5.68 0.71 1.89
CA GLU A 130 -4.77 1.42 2.77
C GLU A 130 -4.20 2.61 1.99
N LEU A 131 -3.79 2.42 0.73
CA LEU A 131 -3.26 3.48 -0.15
C LEU A 131 -4.30 4.54 -0.52
N SER A 132 -5.47 4.13 -1.01
CA SER A 132 -6.54 5.05 -1.41
C SER A 132 -7.07 5.89 -0.24
N GLY A 133 -6.99 5.34 0.98
CA GLY A 133 -7.43 5.98 2.21
C GLY A 133 -6.39 6.87 2.90
N LEU A 134 -5.14 6.93 2.42
CA LEU A 134 -4.12 7.81 3.02
C LEU A 134 -4.45 9.28 2.80
N ARG A 135 -4.22 10.10 3.83
CA ARG A 135 -4.16 11.56 3.71
C ARG A 135 -2.71 12.03 3.66
N ALA A 136 -2.47 13.24 3.17
CA ALA A 136 -1.14 13.83 3.10
C ALA A 136 -0.43 13.82 4.47
N ALA A 137 -1.15 14.10 5.55
CA ALA A 137 -0.63 14.05 6.92
C ALA A 137 -0.24 12.65 7.43
N ASP A 138 -0.75 11.59 6.79
CA ASP A 138 -0.49 10.22 7.21
C ASP A 138 0.87 9.71 6.72
N VAL A 139 1.54 10.43 5.81
CA VAL A 139 2.90 10.12 5.35
C VAL A 139 3.85 11.23 5.77
N THR A 140 4.60 11.00 6.84
CA THR A 140 5.54 11.97 7.39
C THR A 140 6.98 11.59 7.06
N ARG A 141 7.81 12.61 6.81
CA ARG A 141 9.26 12.43 6.67
C ARG A 141 9.89 12.37 8.06
N HIS A 142 10.75 11.38 8.25
CA HIS A 142 11.61 11.22 9.41
C HIS A 142 13.08 11.24 8.93
N PRO A 143 14.07 11.63 9.75
CA PRO A 143 15.47 11.57 9.36
C PRO A 143 15.94 10.19 8.86
N GLU A 144 15.32 9.13 9.37
CA GLU A 144 15.65 7.74 9.02
C GLU A 144 14.83 7.16 7.86
N GLY A 145 13.78 7.84 7.39
CA GLY A 145 12.83 7.23 6.46
C GLY A 145 11.51 7.98 6.29
N LEU A 146 10.51 7.28 5.73
CA LEU A 146 9.11 7.69 5.83
C LEU A 146 8.44 6.96 6.98
N GLN A 147 7.54 7.64 7.67
CA GLN A 147 6.59 7.02 8.57
C GLN A 147 5.19 7.15 7.95
N VAL A 148 4.52 6.03 7.75
CA VAL A 148 3.19 5.96 7.15
C VAL A 148 2.20 5.41 8.15
N ARG A 149 1.15 6.16 8.45
CA ARG A 149 0.05 5.74 9.33
C ARG A 149 -1.17 5.36 8.52
N THR A 150 -1.43 4.07 8.38
CA THR A 150 -2.69 3.61 7.79
C THR A 150 -3.84 3.90 8.75
N ARG A 151 -4.97 4.34 8.22
CA ARG A 151 -6.19 4.64 9.00
C ARG A 151 -7.06 3.41 9.20
N PHE A 152 -6.98 2.49 8.26
CA PHE A 152 -7.83 1.31 8.17
C PHE A 152 -6.98 0.04 8.09
N GLY A 153 -7.58 -1.07 8.50
CA GLY A 153 -6.98 -2.38 8.45
C GLY A 153 -7.86 -3.38 9.20
N LYS A 154 -7.64 -4.68 8.97
CA LYS A 154 -8.42 -5.74 9.62
C LYS A 154 -8.38 -5.66 11.17
N LYS A 155 -7.30 -5.11 11.72
CA LYS A 155 -7.10 -4.89 13.16
C LYS A 155 -7.07 -3.41 13.55
N GLY A 156 -7.56 -2.52 12.69
CA GLY A 156 -7.35 -1.08 12.79
C GLY A 156 -6.15 -0.60 11.97
N GLY A 157 -5.90 0.71 12.02
CA GLY A 157 -4.75 1.36 11.41
C GLY A 157 -3.41 0.88 11.99
N ARG A 158 -2.32 1.01 11.23
CA ARG A 158 -0.95 0.72 11.68
C ARG A 158 0.00 1.83 11.28
N THR A 159 1.05 2.00 12.05
CA THR A 159 2.19 2.84 11.67
C THR A 159 3.30 1.94 11.16
N VAL A 160 3.82 2.23 9.97
CA VAL A 160 4.96 1.54 9.37
C VAL A 160 6.06 2.53 9.05
N THR A 161 7.30 2.06 9.11
CA THR A 161 8.46 2.81 8.65
C THR A 161 8.94 2.25 7.32
N ILE A 162 9.38 3.15 6.44
CA ILE A 162 9.94 2.80 5.13
C ILE A 162 11.31 3.46 5.04
N ASN A 163 12.36 2.64 4.93
CA ASN A 163 13.73 3.11 4.83
C ASN A 163 14.02 3.69 3.43
N PRO A 164 15.05 4.55 3.29
CA PRO A 164 15.55 4.97 1.98
C PRO A 164 15.95 3.79 1.10
N GLY A 165 15.70 3.94 -0.20
CA GLY A 165 16.20 3.01 -1.21
C GLY A 165 17.71 3.15 -1.37
N ARG A 166 18.36 2.07 -1.81
CA ARG A 166 19.81 2.09 -2.15
C ARG A 166 20.08 2.71 -3.51
N HIS A 167 19.07 2.77 -4.38
CA HIS A 167 19.17 3.31 -5.73
C HIS A 167 18.12 4.39 -5.92
N GLU A 168 18.48 5.45 -6.66
CA GLU A 168 17.59 6.60 -6.88
C GLU A 168 16.25 6.20 -7.51
N LEU A 169 16.28 5.28 -8.50
CA LEU A 169 15.08 4.79 -9.17
C LEU A 169 14.13 4.02 -8.25
N THR A 170 14.62 3.47 -7.14
CA THR A 170 13.80 2.69 -6.19
C THR A 170 13.72 3.32 -4.81
N ASP A 171 14.09 4.60 -4.67
CA ASP A 171 14.00 5.30 -3.40
C ASP A 171 12.58 5.83 -3.14
N PRO A 172 11.83 5.25 -2.18
CA PRO A 172 10.48 5.71 -1.84
C PRO A 172 10.49 7.13 -1.27
N LEU A 173 11.56 7.56 -0.60
CA LEU A 173 11.64 8.90 0.01
C LEU A 173 11.71 9.97 -1.08
N ARG A 174 12.57 9.77 -2.07
CA ARG A 174 12.69 10.64 -3.24
C ARG A 174 11.39 10.69 -4.03
N ALA A 175 10.84 9.53 -4.41
CA ALA A 175 9.59 9.49 -5.17
C ALA A 175 8.42 10.17 -4.44
N TRP A 176 8.32 9.98 -3.12
CA TRP A 176 7.33 10.69 -2.31
C TRP A 176 7.57 12.20 -2.29
N ALA A 177 8.82 12.66 -2.16
CA ALA A 177 9.14 14.09 -2.23
C ALA A 177 8.76 14.69 -3.57
N GLU A 178 9.18 14.08 -4.68
CA GLU A 178 8.90 14.58 -6.03
C GLU A 178 7.40 14.75 -6.24
N TRP A 179 6.60 13.76 -5.83
CA TRP A 179 5.15 13.84 -5.85
C TRP A 179 4.59 14.97 -4.98
N ARG A 180 5.07 15.12 -3.73
CA ARG A 180 4.57 16.15 -2.80
C ARG A 180 5.00 17.56 -3.16
N THR A 181 6.14 17.72 -3.80
CA THR A 181 6.59 18.99 -4.38
C THR A 181 5.72 19.37 -5.58
N ALA A 182 5.39 18.41 -6.44
CA ALA A 182 4.54 18.66 -7.61
C ALA A 182 3.06 18.90 -7.24
N VAL A 183 2.59 18.32 -6.13
CA VAL A 183 1.21 18.45 -5.64
C VAL A 183 1.20 18.90 -4.19
N PRO A 184 1.49 20.17 -3.89
CA PRO A 184 1.30 20.69 -2.54
C PRO A 184 -0.18 20.64 -2.18
N GLY A 185 -0.47 20.53 -0.88
CA GLY A 185 -1.85 20.41 -0.42
C GLY A 185 -1.95 20.39 1.10
N ASN A 186 -3.18 20.48 1.59
CA ASN A 186 -3.48 20.47 3.01
C ASN A 186 -3.23 19.10 3.65
N PRO A 187 -2.96 19.05 4.95
CA PRO A 187 -2.77 17.78 5.68
C PRO A 187 -3.93 16.80 5.53
N THR A 188 -5.16 17.29 5.31
CA THR A 188 -6.37 16.49 5.17
C THR A 188 -6.63 15.97 3.76
N ASP A 189 -5.90 16.47 2.76
CA ASP A 189 -6.11 16.10 1.37
C ASP A 189 -5.67 14.65 1.12
N PRO A 190 -6.24 13.95 0.12
CA PRO A 190 -5.79 12.62 -0.24
C PRO A 190 -4.30 12.61 -0.57
N ALA A 191 -3.56 11.66 0.02
CA ALA A 191 -2.12 11.49 -0.18
C ALA A 191 -1.77 11.26 -1.66
N LEU A 192 -2.63 10.48 -2.33
CA LEU A 192 -2.55 10.18 -3.75
C LEU A 192 -3.84 10.65 -4.42
N GLN A 193 -3.69 11.45 -5.48
CA GLN A 193 -4.79 12.04 -6.20
C GLN A 193 -4.85 11.50 -7.64
N ARG A 194 -6.05 11.38 -8.18
CA ARG A 194 -6.25 11.09 -9.60
C ARG A 194 -5.72 12.26 -10.42
N VAL A 195 -5.05 11.92 -11.52
CA VAL A 195 -4.55 12.86 -12.52
C VAL A 195 -5.22 12.46 -13.82
N ASP A 196 -5.92 13.40 -14.46
CA ASP A 196 -6.55 13.15 -15.75
C ASP A 196 -5.53 13.22 -16.91
N ARG A 197 -6.02 13.01 -18.14
CA ARG A 197 -5.16 13.01 -19.34
C ARG A 197 -4.50 14.36 -19.64
N TRP A 198 -5.00 15.45 -19.07
CA TRP A 198 -4.47 16.80 -19.26
C TRP A 198 -3.54 17.23 -18.12
N GLY A 199 -3.28 16.34 -17.14
CA GLY A 199 -2.42 16.66 -16.00
C GLY A 199 -3.15 17.34 -14.84
N CYS A 200 -4.49 17.42 -14.86
CA CYS A 200 -5.25 18.07 -13.79
C CYS A 200 -5.63 17.09 -12.67
N LEU A 201 -5.62 17.58 -11.43
CA LEU A 201 -6.02 16.81 -10.25
C LEU A 201 -7.54 16.65 -10.19
N ARG A 202 -8.00 15.42 -9.89
CA ARG A 202 -9.43 15.06 -9.83
C ARG A 202 -9.85 14.47 -8.48
N GLY A 203 -9.18 14.86 -7.40
CA GLY A 203 -9.42 14.37 -6.04
C GLY A 203 -8.80 12.99 -5.77
N GLY A 204 -9.13 12.39 -4.63
CA GLY A 204 -8.47 11.17 -4.13
C GLY A 204 -8.61 9.95 -5.04
N MET A 205 -7.59 9.08 -5.02
CA MET A 205 -7.67 7.79 -5.72
C MET A 205 -8.68 6.86 -5.03
N THR A 206 -9.33 6.01 -5.82
CA THR A 206 -10.18 4.92 -5.32
C THR A 206 -9.36 3.63 -5.26
N ASP A 207 -9.83 2.63 -4.52
CA ASP A 207 -9.25 1.27 -4.48
C ASP A 207 -9.06 0.67 -5.88
N HIS A 208 -10.04 0.88 -6.74
CA HIS A 208 -10.01 0.40 -8.12
C HIS A 208 -8.95 1.13 -8.93
N ALA A 209 -8.88 2.46 -8.83
CA ALA A 209 -7.88 3.26 -9.51
C ALA A 209 -6.46 2.90 -9.06
N VAL A 210 -6.24 2.62 -7.76
CA VAL A 210 -4.93 2.15 -7.27
C VAL A 210 -4.55 0.83 -7.95
N ASN A 211 -5.46 -0.14 -8.00
CA ASN A 211 -5.19 -1.41 -8.65
C ASN A 211 -4.91 -1.26 -10.15
N GLU A 212 -5.75 -0.50 -10.85
CA GLU A 212 -5.60 -0.19 -12.27
C GLU A 212 -4.24 0.47 -12.54
N ARG A 213 -3.83 1.44 -11.72
CA ARG A 213 -2.53 2.09 -11.89
C ARG A 213 -1.37 1.13 -11.74
N VAL A 214 -1.39 0.23 -10.77
CA VAL A 214 -0.33 -0.79 -10.63
C VAL A 214 -0.24 -1.67 -11.88
N THR A 215 -1.39 -2.11 -12.40
CA THR A 215 -1.44 -2.94 -13.62
C THR A 215 -0.95 -2.18 -14.85
N VAL A 216 -1.37 -0.94 -15.07
CA VAL A 216 -0.89 -0.13 -16.21
C VAL A 216 0.61 0.14 -16.11
N CYS A 217 1.15 0.38 -14.90
CA CYS A 217 2.60 0.59 -14.76
C CYS A 217 3.38 -0.70 -15.06
N ALA A 218 2.84 -1.85 -14.69
CA ALA A 218 3.42 -3.14 -15.06
C ALA A 218 3.41 -3.37 -16.57
N GLU A 219 2.29 -3.10 -17.24
CA GLU A 219 2.19 -3.21 -18.69
C GLU A 219 3.19 -2.29 -19.40
N ARG A 220 3.40 -1.06 -18.91
CA ARG A 220 4.44 -0.15 -19.43
C ARG A 220 5.86 -0.70 -19.26
N ALA A 221 6.09 -1.50 -18.23
CA ALA A 221 7.37 -2.15 -17.96
C ALA A 221 7.53 -3.51 -18.66
N ASP A 222 6.57 -3.88 -19.52
CA ASP A 222 6.46 -5.18 -20.16
C ASP A 222 6.39 -6.37 -19.17
N LEU A 223 5.65 -6.15 -18.08
CA LEU A 223 5.41 -7.13 -17.03
C LEU A 223 3.92 -7.49 -16.95
N GLU A 224 3.63 -8.79 -16.89
CA GLU A 224 2.27 -9.27 -16.66
C GLU A 224 2.02 -9.71 -15.22
N GLY A 225 0.75 -9.70 -14.80
CA GLY A 225 0.31 -10.29 -13.52
C GLY A 225 0.53 -9.42 -12.29
N LEU A 226 1.09 -8.21 -12.44
CA LEU A 226 1.17 -7.25 -11.33
C LEU A 226 -0.17 -6.51 -11.15
N THR A 227 -0.65 -6.55 -9.93
CA THR A 227 -1.90 -5.90 -9.49
C THR A 227 -1.65 -5.22 -8.14
N GLY A 228 -2.64 -4.52 -7.60
CA GLY A 228 -2.54 -3.94 -6.26
C GLY A 228 -2.22 -4.97 -5.16
N HIS A 229 -2.50 -6.26 -5.38
CA HIS A 229 -2.09 -7.32 -4.45
C HIS A 229 -0.58 -7.58 -4.46
N SER A 230 0.08 -7.35 -5.58
CA SER A 230 1.50 -7.62 -5.78
C SER A 230 2.38 -6.73 -4.91
N LEU A 231 1.97 -5.50 -4.59
CA LEU A 231 2.69 -4.63 -3.65
C LEU A 231 2.86 -5.30 -2.27
N ARG A 232 1.80 -5.95 -1.81
CA ARG A 232 1.77 -6.64 -0.52
C ARG A 232 2.53 -7.96 -0.54
N ALA A 233 2.22 -8.82 -1.51
CA ALA A 233 2.86 -10.13 -1.65
C ALA A 233 4.36 -9.98 -1.93
N GLY A 234 4.71 -9.01 -2.78
CA GLY A 234 6.07 -8.71 -3.20
C GLY A 234 7.00 -8.37 -2.04
N LEU A 235 6.60 -7.45 -1.15
CA LEU A 235 7.43 -7.12 0.00
C LEU A 235 7.69 -8.34 0.90
N ALA A 236 6.68 -9.17 1.14
CA ALA A 236 6.84 -10.37 1.97
C ALA A 236 7.86 -11.34 1.36
N THR A 237 7.73 -11.63 0.06
CA THR A 237 8.64 -12.51 -0.67
C THR A 237 10.06 -11.95 -0.71
N VAL A 238 10.23 -10.67 -1.04
CA VAL A 238 11.55 -10.02 -1.13
C VAL A 238 12.23 -9.95 0.23
N SER A 239 11.50 -9.60 1.27
CA SER A 239 12.04 -9.51 2.62
C SER A 239 12.46 -10.87 3.16
N ARG A 240 11.67 -11.92 2.89
CA ARG A 240 12.02 -13.29 3.30
C ARG A 240 13.31 -13.76 2.63
N ARG A 241 13.45 -13.52 1.32
CA ARG A 241 14.67 -13.82 0.57
C ARG A 241 15.90 -13.07 1.09
N ALA A 242 15.69 -11.85 1.58
CA ALA A 242 16.73 -11.08 2.26
C ALA A 242 17.00 -11.56 3.70
N GLY A 243 16.47 -12.73 4.10
CA GLY A 243 16.69 -13.33 5.41
C GLY A 243 15.95 -12.64 6.56
N LYS A 244 14.95 -11.79 6.29
CA LYS A 244 14.24 -11.09 7.37
C LYS A 244 13.36 -12.07 8.17
N PRO A 245 13.32 -11.93 9.51
CA PRO A 245 12.45 -12.74 10.36
C PRO A 245 10.97 -12.58 10.00
N LEU A 246 10.17 -13.65 10.14
CA LEU A 246 8.75 -13.64 9.79
C LEU A 246 7.97 -12.61 10.61
N GLU A 247 8.35 -12.37 11.86
CA GLU A 247 7.69 -11.42 12.75
C GLU A 247 7.82 -9.99 12.21
N VAL A 248 9.03 -9.62 11.75
CA VAL A 248 9.31 -8.31 11.17
C VAL A 248 8.50 -8.11 9.89
N ILE A 249 8.43 -9.13 9.03
CA ILE A 249 7.63 -9.09 7.80
C ILE A 249 6.14 -8.99 8.13
N ALA A 250 5.68 -9.76 9.12
CA ALA A 250 4.29 -9.78 9.56
C ALA A 250 3.86 -8.41 10.09
N ASP A 251 4.69 -7.79 10.93
CA ASP A 251 4.43 -6.49 11.55
C ASP A 251 4.42 -5.38 10.47
N GLN A 252 5.37 -5.39 9.52
CA GLN A 252 5.42 -4.42 8.41
C GLN A 252 4.14 -4.42 7.57
N GLY A 253 3.65 -5.61 7.18
CA GLY A 253 2.40 -5.69 6.41
C GLY A 253 1.14 -5.83 7.25
N GLY A 254 1.19 -5.83 8.58
CA GLY A 254 0.02 -6.01 9.42
C GLY A 254 -0.71 -7.35 9.17
N TRP A 255 0.06 -8.43 9.05
CA TRP A 255 -0.45 -9.80 9.17
C TRP A 255 -0.50 -10.22 10.64
N THR A 256 -1.29 -11.25 10.97
CA THR A 256 -1.01 -12.01 12.19
C THR A 256 0.30 -12.77 11.98
N ARG A 257 1.11 -12.94 13.02
CA ARG A 257 2.40 -13.66 12.92
C ARG A 257 2.23 -15.09 12.37
N ASN A 258 1.11 -15.73 12.65
CA ASN A 258 0.71 -17.05 12.13
C ASN A 258 -0.23 -17.00 10.91
N SER A 259 -0.24 -15.90 10.14
CA SER A 259 -1.20 -15.74 9.05
C SER A 259 -0.98 -16.78 7.94
N ALA A 260 -2.02 -17.56 7.64
CA ALA A 260 -2.00 -18.50 6.51
C ALA A 260 -1.65 -17.82 5.17
N ALA A 261 -2.09 -16.58 4.97
CA ALA A 261 -1.77 -15.79 3.79
C ALA A 261 -0.28 -15.43 3.73
N LEU A 262 0.30 -14.98 4.85
CA LEU A 262 1.74 -14.72 4.93
C LEU A 262 2.54 -15.99 4.67
N MET A 263 2.20 -17.08 5.36
CA MET A 263 2.85 -18.38 5.17
C MET A 263 2.77 -18.88 3.72
N GLY A 264 1.70 -18.55 2.99
CA GLY A 264 1.60 -18.83 1.56
C GLY A 264 2.72 -18.16 0.75
N TYR A 265 3.02 -16.89 1.01
CA TYR A 265 4.12 -16.18 0.37
C TYR A 265 5.49 -16.73 0.80
N ILE A 266 5.67 -16.98 2.10
CA ILE A 266 6.92 -17.50 2.65
C ILE A 266 7.25 -18.89 2.06
N ARG A 267 6.27 -19.81 2.03
CA ARG A 267 6.47 -21.13 1.41
C ARG A 267 6.86 -21.05 -0.06
N SER A 268 6.37 -20.07 -0.81
CA SER A 268 6.77 -19.89 -2.21
C SER A 268 8.25 -19.50 -2.39
N VAL A 269 8.85 -18.92 -1.35
CA VAL A 269 10.29 -18.64 -1.27
C VAL A 269 11.03 -19.88 -0.80
N ASP A 270 10.57 -20.46 0.30
CA ASP A 270 11.29 -21.48 1.05
C ASP A 270 11.13 -22.89 0.43
N GLN A 271 10.25 -23.09 -0.57
CA GLN A 271 9.94 -24.39 -1.20
C GLN A 271 11.15 -25.21 -1.70
N TRP A 272 12.29 -24.56 -1.94
CA TRP A 272 13.53 -25.22 -2.34
C TRP A 272 14.52 -25.42 -1.19
N VAL A 273 14.50 -24.52 -0.20
CA VAL A 273 15.41 -24.53 0.94
C VAL A 273 14.88 -25.45 2.03
N ASP A 274 13.59 -25.33 2.36
CA ASP A 274 12.89 -26.14 3.36
C ASP A 274 12.19 -27.35 2.70
N ASN A 275 12.73 -27.83 1.58
CA ASN A 275 12.18 -28.99 0.90
C ASN A 275 12.51 -30.26 1.67
N ALA A 276 11.59 -31.23 1.72
CA ALA A 276 11.86 -32.53 2.34
C ALA A 276 13.03 -33.28 1.68
N THR A 277 13.36 -32.96 0.42
CA THR A 277 14.51 -33.53 -0.29
C THR A 277 15.80 -32.71 -0.12
N ALA A 278 15.73 -31.50 0.44
CA ALA A 278 16.91 -30.70 0.68
C ALA A 278 17.83 -31.41 1.68
N ASP A 279 19.13 -31.43 1.39
CA ASP A 279 20.19 -31.97 2.24
C ASP A 279 20.07 -33.46 2.61
N ILE A 280 19.18 -34.22 1.95
CA ILE A 280 19.04 -35.68 2.13
C ILE A 280 19.56 -36.51 0.94
N GLY A 281 20.15 -35.85 -0.06
CA GLY A 281 20.75 -36.51 -1.22
C GLY A 281 19.78 -36.95 -2.33
N LEU A 282 18.60 -36.31 -2.44
CA LEU A 282 17.59 -36.53 -3.49
C LEU A 282 17.29 -35.26 -4.30
#